data_AF-A0A6I1KK26-F1
#
_entry.id   AF-A0A6I1KK26-F1
#
_cell.length_a   1.000
_cell.length_b   1.000
_cell.length_c   1.000
_cell.angle_alpha   90.00
_cell.angle_beta   90.00
_cell.angle_gamma   90.00
#
_symmetry.space_group_name_H-M   'P 1'
#
loop_
_entity.id
_entity.type
_entity.pdbx_description
1 polymer ?
#
loop_
_entity_poly.entity_id
_entity_poly.type
_entity_poly.pdbx_seq_one_letter_code
_entity_poly.pdbx_strand_id
1 'polypeptide(L)'
;MRSVTATELARNFRAMLDKVEFKHEELIVIRNNHEVARIIPGPATMTALEAMADIYRTLPEEAARGWLKDSRRAGKGLKDEVRDPWAS
;
A
#
# COMPACT_ATOMS: atom_id res chain seq x y z
N MET A 1 -0.31 -8.07 -18.81
CA MET A 1 0.84 -8.79 -18.22
C MET A 1 1.79 -9.18 -19.34
N ARG A 2 3.04 -8.74 -19.28
CA ARG A 2 4.06 -8.92 -20.32
C ARG A 2 5.33 -9.53 -19.73
N SER A 3 5.85 -10.56 -20.36
CA SER A 3 7.14 -11.15 -19.99
C SER A 3 8.28 -10.43 -20.70
N VAL A 4 9.33 -10.09 -19.95
CA VAL A 4 10.53 -9.41 -20.45
C VAL A 4 11.77 -10.10 -19.89
N THR A 5 12.83 -10.18 -20.68
CA THR A 5 14.09 -10.73 -20.16
C THR A 5 14.78 -9.72 -19.25
N ALA A 6 15.58 -10.19 -18.29
CA ALA A 6 16.38 -9.32 -17.42
C ALA A 6 17.27 -8.36 -18.22
N THR A 7 17.80 -8.81 -19.37
CA THR A 7 18.62 -7.98 -20.26
C THR A 7 17.79 -6.92 -21.00
N GLU A 8 16.60 -7.27 -21.48
CA GLU A 8 15.70 -6.32 -22.13
C GLU A 8 15.21 -5.24 -21.15
N LEU A 9 14.88 -5.66 -19.93
CA LEU A 9 14.52 -4.75 -18.84
C LEU A 9 15.68 -3.81 -18.50
N ALA A 10 16.90 -4.31 -18.35
CA ALA A 10 18.05 -3.48 -18.04
C ALA A 10 18.36 -2.45 -19.15
N ARG A 11 18.23 -2.85 -20.42
CA ARG A 11 18.48 -1.96 -21.58
C ARG A 11 17.42 -0.88 -21.75
N ASN A 12 16.17 -1.16 -21.39
CA ASN A 12 15.04 -0.26 -21.62
C ASN A 12 14.33 0.16 -20.32
N PHE A 13 15.06 0.18 -19.21
CA PHE A 13 14.47 0.22 -17.86
C PHE A 13 13.48 1.37 -17.68
N ARG A 14 13.88 2.59 -18.02
CA ARG A 14 13.02 3.78 -17.95
C ARG A 14 11.74 3.62 -18.78
N ALA A 15 11.87 3.27 -20.05
CA ALA A 15 10.71 3.12 -20.94
C ALA A 15 9.78 1.96 -20.52
N MET A 16 10.31 0.96 -19.83
CA MET A 16 9.50 -0.10 -19.24
C MET A 16 8.76 0.38 -17.99
N LEU A 17 9.42 1.15 -17.12
CA LEU A 17 8.75 1.77 -15.97
C LEU A 17 7.68 2.78 -16.39
N ASP A 18 7.92 3.57 -17.44
CA ASP A 18 6.90 4.48 -17.98
C ASP A 18 5.64 3.71 -18.42
N LYS A 19 5.79 2.49 -18.97
CA LYS A 19 4.64 1.63 -19.32
C LYS A 19 3.94 1.08 -18.08
N VAL A 20 4.69 0.72 -17.06
CA VAL A 20 4.13 0.30 -15.77
C VAL A 20 3.31 1.45 -15.16
N GLU A 21 3.88 2.66 -15.10
CA GLU A 21 3.26 3.84 -14.49
C GLU A 21 2.04 4.34 -15.28
N PHE A 22 2.20 4.63 -16.57
CA PHE A 22 1.15 5.32 -17.35
C PHE A 22 0.17 4.38 -18.05
N LYS A 23 0.54 3.12 -18.26
CA LYS A 23 -0.33 2.13 -18.94
C LYS A 23 -0.80 1.02 -18.00
N HIS A 24 -0.45 1.09 -16.71
CA HIS A 24 -0.72 0.04 -15.73
C HIS A 24 -0.31 -1.36 -16.21
N GLU A 25 0.80 -1.44 -16.97
CA GLU A 25 1.29 -2.69 -17.52
C GLU A 25 2.07 -3.47 -16.45
N GLU A 26 1.65 -4.69 -16.16
CA GLU A 26 2.43 -5.61 -15.32
C GLU A 26 3.56 -6.28 -16.11
N LEU A 27 4.78 -6.29 -15.57
CA LEU A 27 5.95 -6.92 -16.16
C LEU A 27 6.41 -8.13 -15.36
N ILE A 28 6.59 -9.27 -16.03
CA ILE A 28 7.27 -10.45 -15.49
C ILE A 28 8.71 -10.46 -16.00
N VAL A 29 9.67 -10.49 -15.08
CA VAL A 29 11.10 -10.52 -15.40
C VAL A 29 11.55 -11.98 -15.46
N ILE A 30 12.09 -12.38 -16.61
CA ILE A 30 12.60 -13.72 -16.86
C ILE A 30 14.13 -13.66 -16.99
N ARG A 31 14.82 -14.58 -16.32
CA ARG A 31 16.26 -14.82 -16.50
C ARG A 31 16.45 -16.33 -16.66
N ASN A 32 17.34 -16.79 -17.54
CA ASN A 32 17.58 -18.23 -17.76
C ASN A 32 16.29 -19.07 -17.84
N ASN A 33 15.29 -18.60 -18.60
CA ASN A 33 13.97 -19.23 -18.77
C ASN A 33 13.15 -19.49 -17.50
N HIS A 34 13.44 -18.79 -16.39
CA HIS A 34 12.63 -18.80 -15.17
C HIS A 34 12.23 -17.39 -14.78
N GLU A 35 11.03 -17.25 -14.20
CA GLU A 35 10.57 -16.02 -13.60
C GLU A 35 11.41 -15.71 -12.35
N VAL A 36 11.96 -14.51 -12.29
CA VAL A 36 12.80 -14.04 -11.17
C VAL A 36 12.16 -12.91 -10.39
N ALA A 37 11.28 -12.12 -11.01
CA ALA A 37 10.63 -10.98 -10.38
C ALA A 37 9.39 -10.56 -11.17
N ARG A 38 8.53 -9.78 -10.52
CA ARG A 38 7.40 -9.11 -11.15
C ARG A 38 7.37 -7.64 -10.73
N ILE A 39 7.16 -6.76 -11.70
CA ILE A 39 6.92 -5.33 -11.48
C ILE A 39 5.45 -5.08 -11.73
N ILE A 40 4.75 -4.66 -10.70
CA ILE A 40 3.34 -4.28 -10.75
C ILE A 40 3.22 -2.77 -10.59
N PRO A 41 2.27 -2.11 -11.26
CA PRO A 41 1.99 -0.71 -11.01
C PRO A 41 1.58 -0.50 -9.56
N GLY A 42 2.16 0.50 -8.91
CA GLY A 42 1.64 0.99 -7.64
C GLY A 42 0.25 1.62 -7.83
N PRO A 43 -0.55 1.75 -6.77
CA PRO A 43 -1.78 2.52 -6.83
C PRO A 43 -1.44 3.97 -7.24
N ALA A 44 -2.08 4.47 -8.31
CA ALA A 44 -1.72 5.73 -8.98
C ALA A 44 -1.67 6.92 -7.99
N THR A 45 -2.65 6.98 -7.11
CA THR A 45 -2.71 7.75 -5.88
C THR A 45 -3.74 7.04 -5.01
N MET A 46 -3.46 6.92 -3.72
CA MET A 46 -4.43 6.36 -2.77
C MET A 46 -4.35 7.20 -1.52
N THR A 47 -5.48 7.78 -1.14
CA THR A 47 -5.59 8.45 0.17
C THR A 47 -5.45 7.42 1.27
N ALA A 48 -5.01 7.85 2.46
CA ALA A 48 -4.94 6.95 3.62
C ALA A 48 -6.30 6.28 3.91
N LEU A 49 -7.40 6.99 3.64
CA LEU A 49 -8.75 6.46 3.79
C LEU A 49 -9.04 5.32 2.79
N GLU A 50 -8.71 5.51 1.51
CA GLU A 50 -8.87 4.46 0.50
C GLU A 50 -7.99 3.24 0.81
N ALA A 51 -6.74 3.46 1.24
CA ALA A 51 -5.80 2.40 1.65
C ALA A 51 -6.33 1.57 2.84
N MET A 52 -7.09 2.22 3.72
CA MET A 52 -7.69 1.61 4.91
C MET A 52 -9.13 1.16 4.69
N ALA A 53 -9.74 1.43 3.53
CA ALA A 53 -11.16 1.16 3.29
C ALA A 53 -11.51 -0.34 3.32
N ASP A 54 -10.56 -1.20 2.94
CA ASP A 54 -10.69 -2.66 3.00
C ASP A 54 -10.34 -3.25 4.38
N ILE A 55 -9.92 -2.42 5.34
CA ILE A 55 -9.66 -2.82 6.73
C ILE A 55 -10.98 -2.81 7.49
N TYR A 56 -11.84 -3.78 7.19
CA TYR A 56 -13.09 -3.98 7.94
C TYR A 56 -12.82 -4.74 9.24
N ARG A 57 -13.15 -4.12 10.37
CA ARG A 57 -13.25 -4.77 11.70
C ARG A 57 -12.00 -5.54 12.14
N THR A 58 -10.81 -5.06 11.79
CA THR A 58 -9.54 -5.70 12.23
C THR A 58 -9.25 -5.53 13.72
N LEU A 59 -9.97 -4.63 14.39
CA LEU A 59 -9.93 -4.47 15.84
C LEU A 59 -11.13 -5.18 16.47
N PRO A 60 -10.91 -6.07 17.44
CA PRO A 60 -11.99 -6.59 18.28
C PRO A 60 -12.77 -5.43 18.93
N GLU A 61 -14.08 -5.60 19.14
CA GLU A 61 -14.90 -4.55 19.79
C GLU A 61 -14.33 -4.13 21.15
N GLU A 62 -13.71 -5.06 21.88
CA GLU A 62 -12.98 -4.78 23.12
C GLU A 62 -11.86 -3.74 22.94
N ALA A 63 -11.10 -3.85 21.85
CA ALA A 63 -10.01 -2.93 21.54
C ALA A 63 -10.54 -1.56 21.11
N ALA A 64 -11.69 -1.52 20.41
CA ALA A 64 -12.36 -0.26 20.08
C ALA A 64 -12.87 0.47 21.34
N ARG A 65 -13.46 -0.27 22.30
CA ARG A 65 -13.95 0.30 23.57
C ARG A 65 -12.83 0.94 24.41
N GLY A 66 -11.64 0.34 24.42
CA GLY A 66 -10.48 0.83 25.17
C GLY A 66 -9.71 1.96 24.49
N TRP A 67 -9.86 2.11 23.17
CA TRP A 67 -8.97 2.93 22.34
C TRP A 67 -8.86 4.38 22.80
N LEU A 68 -9.97 5.04 23.11
CA LEU A 68 -9.96 6.46 23.51
C LEU A 68 -9.28 6.65 24.87
N LYS A 69 -9.53 5.72 25.80
CA LYS A 69 -8.93 5.71 27.14
C LYS A 69 -7.43 5.48 27.06
N ASP A 70 -7.00 4.53 26.23
CA ASP A 70 -5.60 4.18 26.07
C ASP A 70 -4.81 5.26 25.31
N SER A 71 -5.41 5.85 24.27
CA SER A 71 -4.81 6.96 23.51
C SER A 71 -4.58 8.20 24.36
N ARG A 72 -5.52 8.54 25.26
CA ARG A 72 -5.39 9.66 26.20
C ARG A 72 -4.44 9.37 27.37
N ARG A 73 -4.04 8.11 27.56
CA ARG A 73 -3.05 7.73 28.57
C ARG A 73 -1.62 8.08 28.15
N ALA A 74 -1.36 8.23 26.85
CA ALA A 74 -0.03 8.38 26.27
C ALA A 74 0.70 9.71 26.58
N GLY A 75 0.07 10.67 27.25
CA GLY A 75 0.76 11.88 27.74
C GLY A 75 -0.10 13.14 27.68
N LYS A 76 0.32 14.21 28.36
CA LYS A 76 -0.45 15.46 28.53
C LYS A 76 -0.85 16.14 27.20
N GLY A 77 -0.09 15.96 26.12
CA GLY A 77 -0.36 16.60 24.82
C GLY A 77 -1.49 16.00 24.01
N LEU A 78 -1.73 14.68 24.12
CA LEU A 78 -2.77 14.00 23.33
C LEU A 78 -4.16 13.99 24.00
N LYS A 79 -4.26 14.39 25.27
CA LYS A 79 -5.49 14.22 26.06
C LYS A 79 -6.68 14.98 25.49
N ASP A 80 -6.44 16.21 25.03
CA ASP A 80 -7.49 17.13 24.63
C ASP A 80 -7.71 17.16 23.10
N GLU A 81 -6.73 16.67 22.33
CA GLU A 81 -6.78 16.64 20.86
C GLU A 81 -7.37 15.35 20.30
N VAL A 82 -7.26 14.23 21.04
CA VAL A 82 -7.76 12.93 20.57
C VAL A 82 -9.28 12.82 20.77
N ARG A 83 -9.99 12.71 19.64
CA ARG A 83 -11.43 12.45 19.55
C ARG A 83 -11.70 10.99 19.19
N ASP A 84 -12.89 10.52 19.52
CA ASP A 84 -13.37 9.20 19.11
C ASP A 84 -13.58 9.18 17.59
N PRO A 85 -12.82 8.39 16.82
CA PRO A 85 -12.96 8.33 15.37
C PRO A 85 -14.20 7.55 14.92
N TRP A 86 -14.89 6.84 15.82
CA TRP A 86 -16.10 6.06 15.51
C TRP A 86 -17.41 6.73 15.95
N ALA A 87 -17.35 7.92 16.57
CA ALA A 87 -18.54 8.65 17.04
C ALA A 87 -19.24 9.51 15.96
N SER A 88 -18.97 9.27 14.67
CA SER A 88 -19.58 9.97 13.53
C SER A 88 -20.81 9.24 13.00
#